data_AF-A0A847NPA3-F1
#
_entry.id   AF-A0A847NPA3-F1
#
_cell.length_a   1.000
_cell.length_b   1.000
_cell.length_c   1.000
_cell.angle_alpha   90.00
_cell.angle_beta   90.00
_cell.angle_gamma   90.00
#
_symmetry.space_group_name_H-M   'P 1'
#
loop_
_entity.id
_entity.type
_entity.pdbx_description
1 polymer ?
#
loop_
_entity_poly.entity_id
_entity_poly.type
_entity_poly.pdbx_seq_one_letter_code
_entity_poly.pdbx_strand_id
1 'polypeptide(L)'
;MNIALFGGSFDPPHIGHDEIVNLALKNLDIDKLVIMPTYLNPFKESFFLEPSSRLNLCKKLWGCLDKVEISDYEISQTRPVATVESVEYLYSKFDIDKFYLIIGADNLKDLDKWSKFNQLKNLVSFVVATRNNINIPKHLQKLNLNVNISSTIFRESLSLELIPAQIKDEIKTILREKFMEKKLEVIRGVLETKKAEEIEIIDVQNDSYIAKFVVIATALTGKHGLSLTDDLEEALKPLNENFLGVEASDEWSVIDLGDVVIHLMSEECRAKYNIEELLEKLNQMKK
;
A
#
# COMPACT_ATOMS: atom_id res chain seq x y z
N MET A 1 -4.16 12.81 -32.92
CA MET A 1 -3.91 13.31 -31.55
C MET A 1 -2.49 13.01 -31.08
N ASN A 2 -1.89 13.88 -30.29
CA ASN A 2 -0.62 13.67 -29.59
C ASN A 2 -0.88 13.11 -28.18
N ILE A 3 -0.52 11.85 -27.94
CA ILE A 3 -0.76 11.14 -26.68
C ILE A 3 0.55 10.89 -25.95
N ALA A 4 0.58 11.10 -24.64
CA ALA A 4 1.65 10.62 -23.77
C ALA A 4 1.14 9.50 -22.86
N LEU A 5 1.93 8.45 -22.68
CA LEU A 5 1.73 7.43 -21.66
C LEU A 5 2.79 7.58 -20.56
N PHE A 6 2.33 7.70 -19.31
CA PHE A 6 3.16 7.57 -18.13
C PHE A 6 2.71 6.35 -17.31
N GLY A 7 3.36 5.22 -17.58
CA GLY A 7 3.15 3.97 -16.86
C GLY A 7 4.05 3.87 -15.63
N GLY A 8 3.58 3.17 -14.58
CA GLY A 8 4.39 2.97 -13.39
C GLY A 8 3.70 2.15 -12.31
N SER A 9 4.49 1.64 -11.36
CA SER A 9 3.90 0.94 -10.21
C SER A 9 3.13 1.88 -9.29
N PHE A 10 3.62 3.12 -9.11
CA PHE A 10 3.04 4.10 -8.19
C PHE A 10 2.75 3.51 -6.81
N ASP A 11 3.78 2.93 -6.19
CA ASP A 11 3.64 2.07 -5.02
C ASP A 11 4.45 2.57 -3.80
N PRO A 12 4.04 3.69 -3.17
CA PRO A 12 2.93 4.60 -3.53
C PRO A 12 3.33 5.69 -4.57
N PRO A 13 2.37 6.46 -5.12
CA PRO A 13 2.69 7.71 -5.81
C PRO A 13 3.38 8.70 -4.85
N HIS A 14 4.28 9.53 -5.36
CA HIS A 14 5.13 10.43 -4.56
C HIS A 14 5.42 11.71 -5.32
N ILE A 15 6.01 12.71 -4.67
CA ILE A 15 6.22 14.04 -5.27
C ILE A 15 7.08 14.01 -6.55
N GLY A 16 8.01 13.06 -6.68
CA GLY A 16 8.75 12.87 -7.95
C GLY A 16 7.86 12.44 -9.13
N HIS A 17 6.80 11.65 -8.90
CA HIS A 17 5.85 11.32 -9.96
C HIS A 17 4.99 12.52 -10.32
N ASP A 18 4.61 13.32 -9.32
CA ASP A 18 3.84 14.55 -9.51
C ASP A 18 4.62 15.58 -10.34
N GLU A 19 5.93 15.72 -10.08
CA GLU A 19 6.81 16.57 -10.89
C GLU A 19 6.89 16.09 -12.35
N ILE A 20 6.97 14.77 -12.61
CA ILE A 20 6.95 14.21 -13.98
C ILE A 20 5.66 14.59 -14.71
N VAL A 21 4.50 14.41 -14.06
CA VAL A 21 3.19 14.74 -14.65
C VAL A 21 3.11 16.22 -15.01
N ASN A 22 3.50 17.10 -14.08
CA ASN A 22 3.49 18.54 -14.32
C ASN A 22 4.45 18.97 -15.44
N LEU A 23 5.67 18.40 -15.47
CA LEU A 23 6.64 18.68 -16.53
C LEU A 23 6.18 18.16 -17.89
N ALA A 24 5.53 16.99 -17.93
CA ALA A 24 4.98 16.44 -19.16
C ALA A 24 3.89 17.35 -19.73
N LEU A 25 2.92 17.76 -18.91
CA LEU A 25 1.84 18.68 -19.32
C LEU A 25 2.37 20.05 -19.77
N LYS A 26 3.46 20.53 -19.17
CA LYS A 26 4.06 21.83 -19.48
C LYS A 26 4.95 21.82 -20.73
N ASN A 27 5.74 20.76 -20.92
CA ASN A 27 6.84 20.76 -21.88
C ASN A 27 6.61 19.87 -23.10
N LEU A 28 5.63 18.95 -23.06
CA LEU A 28 5.28 18.13 -24.20
C LEU A 28 4.09 18.75 -24.92
N ASP A 29 4.16 18.73 -26.26
CA ASP A 29 3.03 19.06 -27.11
C ASP A 29 2.09 17.86 -27.16
N ILE A 30 1.15 17.80 -26.20
CA ILE A 30 0.20 16.70 -26.01
C ILE A 30 -1.24 17.20 -25.88
N ASP A 31 -2.13 16.41 -26.47
CA ASP A 31 -3.58 16.54 -26.33
C ASP A 31 -4.07 15.79 -25.08
N LYS A 32 -3.41 14.68 -24.74
CA LYS A 32 -3.78 13.84 -23.60
C LYS A 32 -2.57 13.14 -22.97
N LEU A 33 -2.49 13.16 -21.64
CA LEU A 33 -1.58 12.36 -20.84
C LEU A 33 -2.35 11.22 -20.17
N VAL A 34 -2.04 9.99 -20.54
CA VAL A 34 -2.60 8.79 -19.92
C VAL A 34 -1.64 8.31 -18.83
N ILE A 35 -2.13 8.28 -17.60
CA ILE A 35 -1.41 7.69 -16.46
C ILE A 35 -1.95 6.28 -16.24
N MET A 36 -1.07 5.29 -16.24
CA MET A 36 -1.46 3.89 -16.22
C MET A 36 -0.73 3.13 -15.09
N PRO A 37 -1.37 2.94 -13.92
CA PRO A 37 -0.81 2.13 -12.87
C PRO A 37 -0.73 0.66 -13.27
N THR A 38 0.41 0.02 -13.05
CA THR A 38 0.62 -1.41 -13.38
C THR A 38 -0.14 -2.32 -12.41
N TYR A 39 -0.64 -3.49 -12.85
CA TYR A 39 -1.11 -4.53 -11.92
C TYR A 39 0.03 -4.99 -11.00
N LEU A 40 1.07 -5.54 -11.60
CA LEU A 40 2.33 -5.91 -10.94
C LEU A 40 3.45 -5.56 -11.90
N ASN A 41 4.50 -4.93 -11.39
CA ASN A 41 5.70 -4.69 -12.19
C ASN A 41 6.27 -6.05 -12.63
N PRO A 42 6.57 -6.27 -13.92
CA PRO A 42 7.10 -7.55 -14.40
C PRO A 42 8.37 -8.03 -13.69
N PHE A 43 9.09 -7.13 -13.02
CA PHE A 43 10.32 -7.41 -12.27
C PHE A 43 10.12 -7.50 -10.74
N LYS A 44 8.88 -7.60 -10.24
CA LYS A 44 8.57 -7.70 -8.80
C LYS A 44 7.67 -8.90 -8.50
N GLU A 45 7.83 -9.49 -7.32
CA GLU A 45 7.03 -10.62 -6.84
C GLU A 45 5.79 -10.20 -6.04
N SER A 46 5.81 -9.01 -5.43
CA SER A 46 4.72 -8.48 -4.62
C SER A 46 4.62 -6.96 -4.73
N PHE A 47 3.49 -6.41 -4.28
CA PHE A 47 3.25 -4.96 -4.18
C PHE A 47 3.15 -4.54 -2.71
N PHE A 48 3.49 -3.29 -2.42
CA PHE A 48 3.34 -2.73 -1.08
C PHE A 48 1.90 -2.27 -0.84
N LEU A 49 1.29 -1.60 -1.82
CA LEU A 49 -0.12 -1.25 -1.87
C LEU A 49 -0.85 -2.05 -2.95
N GLU A 50 -2.05 -2.50 -2.62
CA GLU A 50 -2.96 -3.16 -3.55
C GLU A 50 -3.18 -2.33 -4.83
N PRO A 51 -3.35 -2.97 -6.00
CA PRO A 51 -3.58 -2.27 -7.27
C PRO A 51 -4.76 -1.29 -7.23
N SER A 52 -5.87 -1.66 -6.60
CA SER A 52 -7.05 -0.80 -6.43
C SER A 52 -6.73 0.46 -5.61
N SER A 53 -5.99 0.32 -4.51
CA SER A 53 -5.55 1.45 -3.68
C SER A 53 -4.66 2.39 -4.49
N ARG A 54 -3.70 1.87 -5.27
CA ARG A 54 -2.83 2.69 -6.11
C ARG A 54 -3.61 3.44 -7.19
N LEU A 55 -4.58 2.80 -7.84
CA LEU A 55 -5.47 3.45 -8.80
C LEU A 55 -6.24 4.61 -8.18
N ASN A 56 -6.78 4.43 -6.98
CA ASN A 56 -7.51 5.49 -6.27
C ASN A 56 -6.59 6.66 -5.91
N LEU A 57 -5.38 6.39 -5.43
CA LEU A 57 -4.39 7.43 -5.16
C LEU A 57 -4.03 8.22 -6.42
N CYS A 58 -3.84 7.55 -7.57
CA CYS A 58 -3.60 8.22 -8.86
C CYS A 58 -4.79 9.07 -9.31
N LYS A 59 -6.03 8.57 -9.18
CA LYS A 59 -7.26 9.33 -9.46
C LYS A 59 -7.35 10.59 -8.60
N LYS A 60 -7.03 10.47 -7.30
CA LYS A 60 -7.07 11.60 -6.37
C LYS A 60 -5.99 12.66 -6.66
N LEU A 61 -4.80 12.23 -7.08
CA LEU A 61 -3.72 13.15 -7.43
C LEU A 61 -3.96 13.88 -8.74
N TRP A 62 -4.32 13.15 -9.79
CA TRP A 62 -4.21 13.66 -11.16
C TRP A 62 -5.51 13.60 -11.96
N GLY A 63 -6.57 12.97 -11.43
CA GLY A 63 -7.82 12.77 -12.15
C GLY A 63 -8.63 14.04 -12.46
N CYS A 64 -8.32 15.15 -11.78
CA CYS A 64 -8.96 16.45 -12.03
C CYS A 64 -8.10 17.39 -12.89
N LEU A 65 -6.91 16.96 -13.33
CA LEU A 65 -6.04 17.77 -14.16
C LEU A 65 -6.54 17.78 -15.61
N ASP A 66 -6.46 18.95 -16.25
CA ASP A 66 -6.78 19.06 -17.68
C ASP A 66 -5.86 18.16 -18.51
N LYS A 67 -6.41 17.59 -19.59
CA LYS A 67 -5.74 16.63 -20.48
C LYS A 67 -5.31 15.32 -19.85
N VAL A 68 -5.53 15.06 -18.56
CA VAL A 68 -5.10 13.82 -17.91
C VAL A 68 -6.22 12.77 -17.93
N GLU A 69 -5.84 11.52 -18.21
CA GLU A 69 -6.71 10.35 -18.08
C GLU A 69 -6.03 9.28 -17.23
N ILE A 70 -6.69 8.82 -16.17
CA ILE A 70 -6.20 7.68 -15.37
C ILE A 70 -6.81 6.41 -15.95
N SER A 71 -5.97 5.51 -16.46
CA SER A 71 -6.40 4.25 -17.04
C SER A 71 -6.10 3.09 -16.08
N ASP A 72 -7.10 2.26 -15.82
CA ASP A 72 -7.01 1.02 -15.05
C ASP A 72 -6.71 -0.20 -15.94
N TYR A 73 -6.39 0.00 -17.23
CA TYR A 73 -6.22 -1.09 -18.20
C TYR A 73 -5.28 -2.18 -17.69
N GLU A 74 -4.06 -1.84 -17.27
CA GLU A 74 -3.11 -2.85 -16.79
C GLU A 74 -3.60 -3.55 -15.51
N ILE A 75 -4.22 -2.82 -14.58
CA ILE A 75 -4.80 -3.41 -13.37
C ILE A 75 -5.91 -4.40 -13.72
N SER A 76 -6.78 -4.05 -14.66
CA SER A 76 -7.90 -4.89 -15.08
C SER A 76 -7.47 -6.21 -15.74
N GLN A 77 -6.23 -6.31 -16.21
CA GLN A 77 -5.69 -7.55 -16.78
C GLN A 77 -5.38 -8.59 -15.71
N THR A 78 -5.26 -8.22 -14.44
CA THR A 78 -4.94 -9.13 -13.32
C THR A 78 -3.64 -9.93 -13.53
N ARG A 79 -2.72 -9.40 -14.35
CA ARG A 79 -1.40 -9.97 -14.64
C ARG A 79 -0.39 -8.85 -14.95
N PRO A 80 0.91 -9.12 -14.88
CA PRO A 80 1.90 -8.24 -15.51
C PRO A 80 1.60 -8.03 -17.00
N VAL A 81 1.64 -6.77 -17.43
CA VAL A 81 1.39 -6.36 -18.82
C VAL A 81 2.67 -5.79 -19.39
N ALA A 82 3.06 -6.24 -20.59
CA ALA A 82 4.20 -5.64 -21.27
C ALA A 82 3.83 -4.25 -21.82
N THR A 83 4.73 -3.27 -21.72
CA THR A 83 4.47 -1.90 -22.18
C THR A 83 3.98 -1.82 -23.63
N VAL A 84 4.45 -2.72 -24.51
CA VAL A 84 3.99 -2.79 -25.91
C VAL A 84 2.47 -3.05 -26.01
N GLU A 85 1.91 -3.88 -25.12
CA GLU A 85 0.47 -4.16 -25.08
C GLU A 85 -0.32 -2.92 -24.63
N SER A 86 0.20 -2.16 -23.66
CA SER A 86 -0.40 -0.91 -23.19
C SER A 86 -0.39 0.17 -24.28
N VAL A 87 0.68 0.22 -25.08
CA VAL A 87 0.79 1.11 -26.24
C VAL A 87 -0.20 0.70 -27.33
N GLU A 88 -0.28 -0.60 -27.68
CA GLU A 88 -1.24 -1.13 -28.65
C GLU A 88 -2.69 -0.86 -28.23
N TYR A 89 -3.02 -1.04 -26.95
CA TYR A 89 -4.33 -0.70 -26.40
C TYR A 89 -4.68 0.78 -26.63
N LEU A 90 -3.74 1.69 -26.39
CA LEU A 90 -3.98 3.12 -26.60
C LEU A 90 -4.11 3.49 -28.08
N TYR A 91 -3.36 2.85 -28.97
CA TYR A 91 -3.56 2.96 -30.42
C TYR A 91 -4.94 2.45 -30.87
N SER A 92 -5.50 1.45 -30.19
CA SER A 92 -6.87 0.98 -30.47
C SER A 92 -7.96 1.94 -30.00
N LYS A 93 -7.64 2.80 -29.02
CA LYS A 93 -8.59 3.71 -28.35
C LYS A 93 -8.58 5.12 -28.93
N PHE A 94 -7.43 5.57 -29.43
CA PHE A 94 -7.23 6.94 -29.90
C PHE A 94 -6.67 6.95 -31.32
N ASP A 95 -7.02 7.98 -32.09
CA ASP A 95 -6.39 8.25 -33.37
C ASP A 95 -5.07 9.02 -33.12
N ILE A 96 -3.95 8.30 -33.06
CA ILE A 96 -2.67 8.81 -32.57
C ILE A 96 -1.75 9.20 -33.73
N ASP A 97 -1.40 10.49 -33.79
CA ASP A 97 -0.40 11.03 -34.73
C ASP A 97 1.01 10.86 -34.15
N LYS A 98 1.17 11.17 -32.86
CA LYS A 98 2.43 11.07 -32.14
C LYS A 98 2.21 10.48 -30.76
N PHE A 99 3.00 9.46 -30.45
CA PHE A 99 2.96 8.78 -29.16
C PHE A 99 4.23 9.08 -28.37
N TYR A 100 4.10 9.62 -27.16
CA TYR A 100 5.19 9.79 -26.21
C TYR A 100 5.13 8.73 -25.12
N LEU A 101 6.23 8.03 -24.88
CA LEU A 101 6.33 7.08 -23.76
C LEU A 101 7.28 7.65 -22.71
N ILE A 102 6.72 8.05 -21.56
CA ILE A 102 7.49 8.64 -20.47
C ILE A 102 8.03 7.51 -19.58
N ILE A 103 9.35 7.47 -19.43
CA ILE A 103 10.07 6.50 -18.59
C ILE A 103 11.04 7.19 -17.65
N GLY A 104 11.32 6.59 -16.50
CA GLY A 104 12.42 7.04 -15.63
C GLY A 104 13.78 6.69 -16.24
N ALA A 105 14.81 7.50 -15.94
CA ALA A 105 16.17 7.28 -16.41
C ALA A 105 16.79 5.96 -15.90
N ASP A 106 16.27 5.41 -14.80
CA ASP A 106 16.61 4.08 -14.28
C ASP A 106 16.27 2.95 -15.24
N ASN A 107 15.21 3.11 -16.05
CA ASN A 107 14.79 2.10 -17.02
C ASN A 107 15.64 2.09 -18.29
N LEU A 108 16.45 3.12 -18.54
CA LEU A 108 17.24 3.23 -19.78
C LEU A 108 18.25 2.10 -19.96
N LYS A 109 18.84 1.60 -18.86
CA LYS A 109 19.88 0.57 -18.91
C LYS A 109 19.37 -0.77 -19.44
N ASP A 110 18.10 -1.07 -19.18
CA ASP A 110 17.48 -2.35 -19.51
C ASP A 110 16.35 -2.20 -20.54
N LEU A 111 16.23 -1.02 -21.16
CA LEU A 111 15.15 -0.69 -22.10
C LEU A 111 15.16 -1.62 -23.33
N ASP A 112 16.34 -2.01 -23.78
CA ASP A 112 16.55 -2.94 -24.89
C ASP A 112 16.09 -4.38 -24.59
N LYS A 113 15.94 -4.73 -23.30
CA LYS A 113 15.43 -6.02 -22.83
C LYS A 113 13.91 -6.06 -22.70
N TRP A 114 13.21 -4.96 -22.95
CA TRP A 114 11.76 -4.93 -22.84
C TRP A 114 11.11 -5.82 -23.89
N SER A 115 9.97 -6.43 -23.52
CA SER A 115 9.24 -7.32 -24.42
C SER A 115 8.89 -6.61 -25.73
N LYS A 116 9.25 -7.26 -26.85
CA LYS A 116 9.10 -6.74 -28.21
C LYS A 116 9.68 -5.31 -28.38
N PHE A 117 10.82 -5.00 -27.75
CA PHE A 117 11.43 -3.66 -27.82
C PHE A 117 11.60 -3.11 -29.24
N ASN A 118 11.98 -3.96 -30.22
CA ASN A 118 12.10 -3.54 -31.61
C ASN A 118 10.80 -3.04 -32.23
N GLN A 119 9.65 -3.56 -31.80
CA GLN A 119 8.34 -3.06 -32.18
C GLN A 119 8.03 -1.78 -31.40
N LEU A 120 8.20 -1.80 -30.08
CA LEU A 120 7.91 -0.67 -29.20
C LEU A 120 8.65 0.61 -29.64
N LYS A 121 9.94 0.52 -29.93
CA LYS A 121 10.76 1.69 -30.33
C LYS A 121 10.31 2.35 -31.63
N ASN A 122 9.58 1.63 -32.49
CA ASN A 122 9.03 2.16 -33.73
C ASN A 122 7.62 2.75 -33.54
N LEU A 123 6.95 2.41 -32.43
CA LEU A 123 5.62 2.92 -32.10
C LEU A 123 5.67 4.21 -31.28
N VAL A 124 6.76 4.48 -30.56
CA VAL A 124 6.78 5.57 -29.57
C VAL A 124 8.02 6.46 -29.68
N SER A 125 7.83 7.71 -29.28
CA SER A 125 8.91 8.64 -28.94
C SER A 125 9.19 8.56 -27.44
N PHE A 126 10.36 8.05 -27.04
CA PHE A 126 10.70 7.97 -25.62
C PHE A 126 11.00 9.36 -25.03
N VAL A 127 10.41 9.61 -23.86
CA VAL A 127 10.63 10.79 -23.04
C VAL A 127 11.23 10.33 -21.72
N VAL A 128 12.43 10.78 -21.39
CA VAL A 128 13.16 10.31 -20.20
C VAL A 128 13.08 11.33 -19.08
N ALA A 129 12.48 10.94 -17.97
CA ALA A 129 12.52 11.68 -16.72
C ALA A 129 13.82 11.37 -15.95
N THR A 130 14.66 12.39 -15.75
CA THR A 130 15.96 12.26 -15.09
C THR A 130 16.10 13.20 -13.90
N ARG A 131 16.79 12.75 -12.86
CA ARG A 131 17.05 13.51 -11.62
C ARG A 131 18.41 14.22 -11.63
N ASN A 132 19.28 13.83 -12.56
CA ASN A 132 20.65 14.31 -12.69
C ASN A 132 20.89 14.80 -14.13
N ASN A 133 21.97 15.56 -14.36
CA ASN A 133 22.50 15.87 -15.70
C ASN A 133 23.09 14.61 -16.39
N ILE A 134 22.34 13.51 -16.40
CA ILE A 134 22.72 12.28 -17.11
C ILE A 134 22.70 12.58 -18.60
N ASN A 135 23.76 12.13 -19.27
CA ASN A 135 23.93 12.33 -20.69
C ASN A 135 23.03 11.34 -21.47
N ILE A 136 21.73 11.65 -21.51
CA ILE A 136 20.75 10.91 -22.31
C ILE A 136 21.01 11.21 -23.80
N PRO A 137 20.90 10.21 -24.70
CA PRO A 137 21.08 10.39 -26.14
C PRO A 137 20.31 11.58 -26.71
N LYS A 138 20.94 12.34 -27.61
CA LYS A 138 20.40 13.61 -28.16
C LYS A 138 19.05 13.46 -28.88
N HIS A 139 18.71 12.25 -29.35
CA HIS A 139 17.45 11.98 -30.04
C HIS A 139 16.26 11.78 -29.08
N LEU A 140 16.51 11.65 -27.77
CA LEU A 140 15.47 11.47 -26.77
C LEU A 140 15.12 12.80 -26.09
N GLN A 141 13.82 13.02 -25.89
CA GLN A 141 13.33 14.19 -25.15
C GLN A 141 13.52 13.96 -23.65
N LYS A 142 13.92 15.00 -22.92
CA LYS A 142 14.26 14.91 -21.48
C LYS A 142 13.30 15.73 -20.64
N LEU A 143 12.89 15.19 -19.50
CA LEU A 143 12.24 15.93 -18.42
C LEU A 143 13.21 15.97 -17.22
N ASN A 144 13.72 17.15 -16.89
CA ASN A 144 14.65 17.33 -15.78
C ASN A 144 13.87 17.53 -14.47
N LEU A 145 14.01 16.58 -13.57
CA LEU A 145 13.44 16.61 -12.22
C LEU A 145 14.42 17.30 -11.28
N ASN A 146 13.89 18.15 -10.40
CA ASN A 146 14.67 18.79 -9.34
C ASN A 146 14.67 17.96 -8.05
N VAL A 147 13.89 16.88 -8.02
CA VAL A 147 13.64 16.09 -6.81
C VAL A 147 14.23 14.69 -6.92
N ASN A 148 15.09 14.31 -5.97
CA ASN A 148 15.69 12.97 -5.92
C ASN A 148 14.92 12.03 -4.98
N ILE A 149 13.78 11.50 -5.44
CA ILE A 149 12.88 10.65 -4.63
C ILE A 149 12.43 9.42 -5.39
N SER A 150 12.35 8.29 -4.69
CA SER A 150 11.74 7.04 -5.19
C SER A 150 10.79 6.45 -4.16
N SER A 151 9.81 5.65 -4.64
CA SER A 151 8.92 4.89 -3.75
C SER A 151 9.68 3.90 -2.86
N THR A 152 10.88 3.47 -3.23
CA THR A 152 11.71 2.60 -2.38
C THR A 152 12.12 3.28 -1.10
N ILE A 153 12.54 4.55 -1.17
CA ILE A 153 12.89 5.36 0.00
C ILE A 153 11.68 5.49 0.93
N PHE A 154 10.48 5.67 0.37
CA PHE A 154 9.26 5.66 1.15
C PHE A 154 9.01 4.31 1.82
N ARG A 155 9.16 3.18 1.12
CA ARG A 155 8.88 1.86 1.72
C ARG A 155 9.85 1.50 2.85
N GLU A 156 11.07 2.02 2.83
CA GLU A 156 12.07 1.81 3.88
C GLU A 156 11.85 2.73 5.09
N SER A 157 11.55 4.01 4.86
CA SER A 157 11.43 5.02 5.92
C SER A 157 10.01 5.23 6.44
N LEU A 158 9.01 4.86 5.62
CA LEU A 158 7.59 5.20 5.77
C LEU A 158 7.34 6.70 5.94
N SER A 159 8.29 7.53 5.49
CA SER A 159 8.22 8.98 5.65
C SER A 159 7.18 9.61 4.73
N LEU A 160 6.17 10.23 5.33
CA LEU A 160 5.12 10.95 4.62
C LEU A 160 5.60 12.28 4.02
N GLU A 161 6.86 12.68 4.23
CA GLU A 161 7.43 13.88 3.62
C GLU A 161 7.50 13.77 2.10
N LEU A 162 7.68 12.55 1.59
CA LEU A 162 7.82 12.25 0.15
C LEU A 162 6.47 12.15 -0.56
N ILE A 163 5.37 12.21 0.18
CA ILE A 163 4.01 12.00 -0.31
C ILE A 163 3.33 13.36 -0.57
N PRO A 164 2.66 13.56 -1.72
CA PRO A 164 1.90 14.79 -1.96
C PRO A 164 0.78 14.97 -0.94
N ALA A 165 0.56 16.22 -0.50
CA ALA A 165 -0.39 16.55 0.56
C ALA A 165 -1.80 15.99 0.33
N GLN A 166 -2.25 15.97 -0.94
CA GLN A 166 -3.57 15.53 -1.37
C GLN A 166 -3.87 14.06 -1.01
N ILE A 167 -2.85 13.22 -0.86
CA ILE A 167 -3.00 11.78 -0.57
C ILE A 167 -2.35 11.35 0.74
N LYS A 168 -1.76 12.28 1.51
CA LYS A 168 -1.08 11.95 2.77
C LYS A 168 -1.99 11.22 3.75
N ASP A 169 -3.21 11.70 3.94
CA ASP A 169 -4.12 11.13 4.94
C ASP A 169 -4.65 9.76 4.53
N GLU A 170 -4.79 9.52 3.23
CA GLU A 170 -5.21 8.21 2.71
C GLU A 170 -4.08 7.18 2.86
N ILE A 171 -2.85 7.57 2.55
CA ILE A 171 -1.68 6.72 2.81
C ILE A 171 -1.53 6.45 4.32
N LYS A 172 -1.70 7.45 5.18
CA LYS A 172 -1.71 7.24 6.64
C LYS A 172 -2.74 6.19 7.05
N THR A 173 -3.94 6.26 6.48
CA THR A 173 -5.03 5.33 6.80
C THR A 173 -4.68 3.92 6.36
N ILE A 174 -4.23 3.75 5.10
CA ILE A 174 -3.80 2.46 4.56
C ILE A 174 -2.64 1.86 5.38
N LEU A 175 -1.65 2.69 5.76
CA LEU A 175 -0.54 2.22 6.59
C LEU A 175 -1.02 1.76 7.96
N ARG A 176 -1.92 2.52 8.61
CA ARG A 176 -2.50 2.15 9.91
C ARG A 176 -3.26 0.84 9.83
N GLU A 177 -4.09 0.65 8.81
CA GLU A 177 -4.83 -0.61 8.57
C GLU A 177 -3.86 -1.77 8.38
N LYS A 178 -2.85 -1.60 7.52
CA LYS A 178 -1.84 -2.64 7.26
C LYS A 178 -1.03 -3.02 8.49
N PHE A 179 -0.62 -2.05 9.31
CA PHE A 179 0.09 -2.32 10.57
C PHE A 179 -0.81 -2.99 11.59
N MET A 180 -2.09 -2.59 11.65
CA MET A 180 -3.08 -3.23 12.50
C MET A 180 -3.30 -4.70 12.11
N GLU A 181 -3.50 -5.00 10.83
CA GLU A 181 -3.62 -6.37 10.33
C GLU A 181 -2.39 -7.20 10.70
N LYS A 182 -1.18 -6.65 10.49
CA LYS A 182 0.06 -7.34 10.84
C LYS A 182 0.17 -7.60 12.33
N LYS A 183 -0.21 -6.64 13.17
CA LYS A 183 -0.24 -6.77 14.63
C LYS A 183 -1.18 -7.91 15.04
N LEU A 184 -2.41 -7.93 14.54
CA LEU A 184 -3.39 -8.97 14.84
C LEU A 184 -2.95 -10.36 14.36
N GLU A 185 -2.29 -10.44 13.19
CA GLU A 185 -1.69 -11.68 12.67
C GLU A 185 -0.61 -12.22 13.60
N VAL A 186 0.29 -11.35 14.09
CA VAL A 186 1.34 -11.74 15.04
C VAL A 186 0.74 -12.20 16.37
N ILE A 187 -0.23 -11.46 16.93
CA ILE A 187 -0.91 -11.84 18.17
C ILE A 187 -1.54 -13.24 18.03
N ARG A 188 -2.35 -13.44 16.98
CA ARG A 188 -2.98 -14.74 16.70
C ARG A 188 -1.93 -15.84 16.56
N GLY A 189 -0.89 -15.61 15.76
CA GLY A 189 0.16 -16.59 15.52
C GLY A 189 0.90 -17.02 16.79
N VAL A 190 1.17 -16.09 17.71
CA VAL A 190 1.76 -16.39 19.02
C VAL A 190 0.81 -17.25 19.85
N LEU A 191 -0.44 -16.82 19.99
CA LEU A 191 -1.46 -17.53 20.77
C LEU A 191 -1.67 -18.96 20.26
N GLU A 192 -1.78 -19.15 18.94
CA GLU A 192 -1.91 -20.47 18.31
C GLU A 192 -0.65 -21.34 18.55
N THR A 193 0.54 -20.77 18.33
CA THR A 193 1.81 -21.51 18.50
C THR A 193 2.02 -21.95 19.95
N LYS A 194 1.58 -21.13 20.89
CA LYS A 194 1.71 -21.38 22.33
C LYS A 194 0.52 -22.14 22.92
N LYS A 195 -0.42 -22.60 22.09
CA LYS A 195 -1.55 -23.46 22.46
C LYS A 195 -2.58 -22.77 23.38
N ALA A 196 -2.84 -21.49 23.16
CA ALA A 196 -4.08 -20.89 23.64
C ALA A 196 -5.26 -21.46 22.83
N GLU A 197 -6.42 -21.56 23.47
CA GLU A 197 -7.63 -22.15 22.89
C GLU A 197 -8.67 -21.06 22.59
N GLU A 198 -9.63 -21.37 21.71
CA GLU A 198 -10.77 -20.49 21.41
C GLU A 198 -10.39 -19.03 21.10
N ILE A 199 -9.37 -18.82 20.24
CA ILE A 199 -8.84 -17.48 19.95
C ILE A 199 -9.82 -16.71 19.04
N GLU A 200 -10.45 -15.69 19.60
CA GLU A 200 -11.36 -14.80 18.91
C GLU A 200 -10.79 -13.38 18.78
N ILE A 201 -11.04 -12.75 17.64
CA ILE A 201 -10.68 -11.35 17.40
C ILE A 201 -11.97 -10.63 17.01
N ILE A 202 -12.38 -9.69 17.84
CA ILE A 202 -13.65 -8.97 17.72
C ILE A 202 -13.33 -7.52 17.32
N ASP A 203 -13.92 -7.05 16.22
CA ASP A 203 -13.90 -5.66 15.81
C ASP A 203 -14.94 -4.87 16.63
N VAL A 204 -14.49 -3.83 17.33
CA VAL A 204 -15.31 -2.96 18.19
C VAL A 204 -15.23 -1.50 17.77
N GLN A 205 -14.73 -1.20 16.55
CA GLN A 205 -14.52 0.17 16.06
C GLN A 205 -15.79 1.01 15.94
N ASN A 206 -16.96 0.37 15.84
CA ASN A 206 -18.25 1.08 15.76
C ASN A 206 -18.78 1.51 17.14
N ASP A 207 -18.13 1.08 18.22
CA ASP A 207 -18.57 1.29 19.58
C ASP A 207 -17.82 2.42 20.28
N SER A 208 -18.39 2.92 21.38
CA SER A 208 -17.69 3.86 22.28
C SER A 208 -16.69 3.11 23.17
N TYR A 209 -16.06 2.06 22.64
CA TYR A 209 -15.07 1.25 23.34
C TYR A 209 -13.69 1.90 23.24
N ILE A 210 -12.82 1.64 24.23
CA ILE A 210 -11.52 2.32 24.34
C ILE A 210 -10.53 1.86 23.26
N ALA A 211 -10.68 0.62 22.79
CA ALA A 211 -9.85 -0.01 21.76
C ALA A 211 -10.62 -0.22 20.46
N LYS A 212 -9.90 -0.56 19.38
CA LYS A 212 -10.47 -0.90 18.07
C LYS A 212 -10.77 -2.38 17.93
N PHE A 213 -9.89 -3.21 18.48
CA PHE A 213 -10.05 -4.65 18.48
C PHE A 213 -9.92 -5.20 19.89
N VAL A 214 -10.69 -6.25 20.17
CA VAL A 214 -10.53 -7.06 21.37
C VAL A 214 -10.16 -8.48 20.94
N VAL A 215 -9.05 -8.98 21.46
CA VAL A 215 -8.62 -10.36 21.28
C VAL A 215 -8.96 -11.12 22.55
N ILE A 216 -9.65 -12.26 22.44
CA ILE A 216 -10.01 -13.11 23.58
C ILE A 216 -9.45 -14.50 23.31
N ALA A 217 -8.72 -15.06 24.26
CA ALA A 217 -8.19 -16.40 24.17
C ALA A 217 -8.23 -17.12 25.52
N THR A 218 -8.47 -18.43 25.46
CA THR A 218 -8.49 -19.29 26.65
C THR A 218 -7.07 -19.78 26.94
N ALA A 219 -6.58 -19.46 28.14
CA ALA A 219 -5.34 -19.98 28.69
C ALA A 219 -5.60 -21.23 29.53
N LEU A 220 -4.78 -22.28 29.32
CA LEU A 220 -4.88 -23.54 30.07
C LEU A 220 -4.73 -23.41 31.60
N THR A 221 -3.94 -22.43 32.08
CA THR A 221 -3.74 -22.13 33.52
C THR A 221 -3.32 -20.66 33.68
N GLY A 222 -3.39 -20.10 34.88
CA GLY A 222 -2.86 -18.76 35.16
C GLY A 222 -1.40 -18.55 34.78
N LYS A 223 -0.54 -19.52 35.11
CA LYS A 223 0.87 -19.50 34.71
C LYS A 223 1.05 -19.52 33.19
N HIS A 224 0.15 -20.19 32.48
CA HIS A 224 0.14 -20.18 31.03
C HIS A 224 -0.26 -18.81 30.49
N GLY A 225 -1.29 -18.16 31.06
CA GLY A 225 -1.67 -16.79 30.71
C GLY A 225 -0.54 -15.76 30.92
N LEU A 226 0.20 -15.88 32.03
CA LEU A 226 1.39 -15.07 32.27
C LEU A 226 2.48 -15.33 31.22
N SER A 227 2.80 -16.59 30.93
CA SER A 227 3.79 -16.94 29.90
C SER A 227 3.39 -16.44 28.51
N LEU A 228 2.10 -16.51 28.15
CA LEU A 228 1.59 -15.97 26.88
C LEU A 228 1.78 -14.45 26.80
N THR A 229 1.64 -13.74 27.93
CA THR A 229 1.87 -12.30 28.00
C THR A 229 3.32 -11.95 27.68
N ASP A 230 4.28 -12.67 28.27
CA ASP A 230 5.71 -12.50 28.00
C ASP A 230 6.04 -12.83 26.52
N ASP A 231 5.48 -13.91 26.00
CA ASP A 231 5.67 -14.35 24.61
C ASP A 231 5.11 -13.31 23.61
N LEU A 232 3.95 -12.71 23.92
CA LEU A 232 3.36 -11.63 23.12
C LEU A 232 4.23 -10.37 23.16
N GLU A 233 4.76 -10.01 24.33
CA GLU A 233 5.65 -8.85 24.46
C GLU A 233 6.92 -9.04 23.63
N GLU A 234 7.55 -10.21 23.67
CA GLU A 234 8.72 -10.53 22.85
C GLU A 234 8.41 -10.47 21.35
N ALA A 235 7.28 -11.05 20.92
CA ALA A 235 6.91 -11.11 19.52
C ALA A 235 6.49 -9.74 18.93
N LEU A 236 5.97 -8.83 19.76
CA LEU A 236 5.50 -7.51 19.33
C LEU A 236 6.58 -6.43 19.38
N LYS A 237 7.70 -6.65 20.08
CA LYS A 237 8.86 -5.72 20.10
C LYS A 237 9.32 -5.27 18.71
N PRO A 238 9.47 -6.15 17.68
CA PRO A 238 9.88 -5.74 16.34
C PRO A 238 8.90 -4.81 15.62
N LEU A 239 7.61 -4.81 16.03
CA LEU A 239 6.60 -3.88 15.52
C LEU A 239 6.61 -2.53 16.26
N ASN A 240 7.51 -2.35 17.23
CA ASN A 240 7.63 -1.15 18.06
C ASN A 240 6.34 -0.83 18.84
N GLU A 241 5.61 -1.88 19.22
CA GLU A 241 4.40 -1.80 20.05
C GLU A 241 4.77 -1.69 21.53
N ASN A 242 3.99 -0.89 22.27
CA ASN A 242 4.18 -0.68 23.69
C ASN A 242 2.97 -1.22 24.45
N PHE A 243 3.23 -2.00 25.49
CA PHE A 243 2.22 -2.48 26.41
C PHE A 243 1.90 -1.32 27.36
N LEU A 244 0.77 -0.65 27.15
CA LEU A 244 0.34 0.51 27.93
C LEU A 244 -0.06 0.10 29.35
N GLY A 245 -0.60 -1.11 29.50
CA GLY A 245 -0.96 -1.70 30.77
C GLY A 245 -1.04 -3.22 30.69
N VAL A 246 -0.68 -3.88 31.77
CA VAL A 246 -0.87 -5.32 31.95
C VAL A 246 -1.45 -5.53 33.34
N GLU A 247 -2.65 -6.10 33.40
CA GLU A 247 -3.28 -6.54 34.65
C GLU A 247 -3.39 -8.06 34.60
N ALA A 248 -2.66 -8.75 35.48
CA ALA A 248 -2.63 -10.21 35.48
C ALA A 248 -2.99 -10.80 36.85
N SER A 249 -3.76 -11.88 36.79
CA SER A 249 -4.17 -12.72 37.92
C SER A 249 -4.05 -14.19 37.54
N ASP A 250 -4.28 -15.09 38.50
CA ASP A 250 -4.23 -16.54 38.27
C ASP A 250 -5.27 -17.06 37.26
N GLU A 251 -6.33 -16.29 36.97
CA GLU A 251 -7.42 -16.75 36.11
C GLU A 251 -7.67 -15.83 34.91
N TRP A 252 -7.08 -14.63 34.92
CA TRP A 252 -7.33 -13.62 33.90
C TRP A 252 -6.16 -12.65 33.80
N SER A 253 -5.62 -12.51 32.59
CA SER A 253 -4.71 -11.43 32.23
C SER A 253 -5.33 -10.54 31.15
N VAL A 254 -5.19 -9.23 31.31
CA VAL A 254 -5.62 -8.20 30.38
C VAL A 254 -4.41 -7.38 29.96
N ILE A 255 -4.18 -7.29 28.66
CA ILE A 255 -3.09 -6.54 28.06
C ILE A 255 -3.68 -5.41 27.24
N ASP A 256 -3.25 -4.18 27.52
CA ASP A 256 -3.66 -2.98 26.80
C ASP A 256 -2.52 -2.51 25.87
N LEU A 257 -2.77 -2.53 24.57
CA LEU A 257 -1.88 -2.00 23.52
C LEU A 257 -2.39 -0.64 22.97
N GLY A 258 -3.45 -0.09 23.57
CA GLY A 258 -4.13 1.15 23.18
C GLY A 258 -5.16 0.96 22.08
N ASP A 259 -4.76 0.42 20.93
CA ASP A 259 -5.66 0.14 19.81
C ASP A 259 -6.20 -1.30 19.80
N VAL A 260 -5.55 -2.20 20.54
CA VAL A 260 -5.95 -3.59 20.76
C VAL A 260 -5.91 -3.90 22.25
N VAL A 261 -6.95 -4.56 22.77
CA VAL A 261 -6.96 -5.13 24.12
C VAL A 261 -7.00 -6.65 24.01
N ILE A 262 -6.16 -7.35 24.76
CA ILE A 262 -6.06 -8.81 24.75
C ILE A 262 -6.51 -9.34 26.11
N HIS A 263 -7.53 -10.20 26.13
CA HIS A 263 -7.97 -10.94 27.31
C HIS A 263 -7.50 -12.40 27.20
N LEU A 264 -6.68 -12.82 28.16
CA LEU A 264 -6.24 -14.20 28.33
C LEU A 264 -6.93 -14.75 29.58
N MET A 265 -7.89 -15.64 29.41
CA MET A 265 -8.80 -16.08 30.47
C MET A 265 -8.70 -17.58 30.68
N SER A 266 -8.89 -18.07 31.90
CA SER A 266 -9.21 -19.49 32.10
C SER A 266 -10.59 -19.82 31.55
N GLU A 267 -10.84 -21.10 31.27
CA GLU A 267 -12.13 -21.59 30.78
C GLU A 267 -13.29 -21.21 31.73
N GLU A 268 -13.08 -21.35 33.04
CA GLU A 268 -14.08 -21.01 34.06
C GLU A 268 -14.35 -19.50 34.09
N CYS A 269 -13.31 -18.67 33.99
CA CYS A 269 -13.43 -17.22 33.98
C CYS A 269 -14.17 -16.75 32.71
N ARG A 270 -13.79 -17.28 31.55
CA ARG A 270 -14.41 -16.96 30.26
C ARG A 270 -15.91 -17.30 30.25
N ALA A 271 -16.27 -18.50 30.70
CA ALA A 271 -17.67 -18.92 30.80
C ALA A 271 -18.49 -18.06 31.78
N LYS A 272 -17.87 -17.59 32.87
CA LYS A 272 -18.53 -16.76 33.89
C LYS A 272 -18.82 -15.34 33.40
N TYR A 273 -17.85 -14.69 32.75
CA TYR A 273 -17.96 -13.28 32.37
C TYR A 273 -18.51 -13.07 30.95
N ASN A 274 -18.34 -14.05 30.05
CA ASN A 274 -18.85 -14.06 28.68
C ASN A 274 -18.73 -12.69 27.97
N ILE A 275 -17.50 -12.21 27.85
CA ILE A 275 -17.19 -10.86 27.37
C ILE A 275 -17.59 -10.72 25.90
N GLU A 276 -17.52 -11.81 25.14
CA GLU A 276 -17.98 -11.95 23.77
C GLU A 276 -19.42 -11.45 23.61
N GLU A 277 -20.35 -11.97 24.43
CA GLU A 277 -21.76 -11.58 24.38
C GLU A 277 -21.96 -10.09 24.74
N LEU A 278 -21.16 -9.56 25.67
CA LEU A 278 -21.17 -8.14 26.00
C LEU A 278 -20.73 -7.28 24.79
N LEU A 279 -19.63 -7.66 24.14
CA LEU A 279 -19.10 -6.94 22.98
C LEU A 279 -20.03 -7.05 21.76
N GLU A 280 -20.66 -8.20 21.54
CA GLU A 280 -21.68 -8.36 20.49
C GLU A 280 -22.89 -7.46 20.73
N LYS A 281 -23.39 -7.38 21.98
CA LYS A 281 -24.51 -6.50 22.33
C LYS A 281 -24.16 -5.04 22.08
N LEU A 282 -22.96 -4.61 22.45
CA LEU A 282 -22.49 -3.24 22.19
C LEU A 282 -22.52 -2.94 20.68
N ASN A 283 -21.98 -3.84 19.86
CA ASN A 283 -21.96 -3.74 18.40
C ASN A 283 -23.37 -3.68 17.77
N GLN A 284 -24.38 -4.27 18.41
CA GLN A 284 -25.77 -4.26 17.93
C GLN A 284 -26.56 -3.00 18.33
N MET A 285 -26.21 -2.33 19.44
CA MET A 285 -26.98 -1.20 19.98
C MET A 285 -26.89 0.10 19.15
N LYS A 286 -26.12 0.14 18.06
CA LYS A 286 -25.95 1.32 17.20
C LYS A 286 -26.20 1.10 15.70
N LYS A 287 -26.72 -0.07 15.31
CA LYS A 287 -27.20 -0.29 13.93
C LYS A 287 -28.58 0.32 13.69
#